data_AF-K1TX02-F1
#
_entry.id   AF-K1TX02-F1
#
_cell.length_a   1.000
_cell.length_b   1.000
_cell.length_c   1.000
_cell.angle_alpha   90.00
_cell.angle_beta   90.00
_cell.angle_gamma   90.00
#
_symmetry.space_group_name_H-M   'P 1'
#
loop_
_entity.id
_entity.type
_entity.pdbx_description
1 polymer ?
#
loop_
_entity_poly.entity_id
_entity_poly.type
_entity_poly.pdbx_seq_one_letter_code
_entity_poly.pdbx_strand_id
1 'polypeptide(L)'
;FAVRQYKKFLLSAGKTRSSILISCGARLAPFDIKELRDLMETDEMELDTIGDRKTALFVIISDTDDTFNFVVSILYTQLFNLLCDKADDEYGGRLPVHVRCLLDEFANIGQIPKFEKLIATIRSREISASIILQSQSQLKAIYKDNADTIVGNCDTDPFLGRQGENHPQRNVGNLGERNH
;
A
#
# COMPACT_ATOMS: atom_id res chain seq x y z
N PHE A 1 -19.32 -12.35 -14.13
CA PHE A 1 -18.24 -11.78 -14.98
C PHE A 1 -17.17 -12.83 -15.35
N ALA A 2 -16.58 -13.53 -14.37
CA ALA A 2 -15.53 -14.54 -14.58
C ALA A 2 -15.87 -15.65 -15.61
N VAL A 3 -17.06 -16.26 -15.53
CA VAL A 3 -17.52 -17.28 -16.49
C VAL A 3 -17.58 -16.77 -17.93
N ARG A 4 -17.88 -15.47 -18.13
CA ARG A 4 -17.96 -14.84 -19.45
C ARG A 4 -16.58 -14.62 -20.06
N GLN A 5 -15.58 -14.31 -19.24
CA GLN A 5 -14.18 -14.19 -19.68
C GLN A 5 -13.55 -15.55 -19.95
N TYR A 6 -13.88 -16.55 -19.13
CA TYR A 6 -13.43 -17.93 -19.35
C TYR A 6 -13.96 -18.51 -20.67
N LYS A 7 -15.23 -18.26 -21.03
CA LYS A 7 -15.77 -18.67 -22.34
C LYS A 7 -15.08 -17.99 -23.53
N LYS A 8 -14.66 -16.72 -23.39
CA LYS A 8 -13.87 -16.01 -24.43
C LYS A 8 -12.46 -16.57 -24.55
N PHE A 9 -11.83 -16.89 -23.43
CA PHE A 9 -10.57 -17.64 -23.42
C PHE A 9 -10.73 -18.99 -24.13
N LEU A 10 -11.82 -19.71 -23.89
CA LEU A 10 -12.15 -20.96 -24.58
C LEU A 10 -12.50 -20.81 -26.09
N LEU A 11 -12.45 -19.61 -26.64
CA LEU A 11 -12.61 -19.34 -28.08
C LEU A 11 -11.30 -18.92 -28.76
N SER A 12 -10.23 -18.61 -28.01
CA SER A 12 -8.94 -18.23 -28.60
C SER A 12 -8.15 -19.46 -29.08
N ALA A 13 -7.30 -19.25 -30.10
CA ALA A 13 -6.49 -20.28 -30.74
C ALA A 13 -5.52 -20.95 -29.76
N GLY A 14 -5.18 -22.22 -30.00
CA GLY A 14 -4.38 -23.05 -29.08
C GLY A 14 -3.06 -22.41 -28.64
N LYS A 15 -2.29 -21.82 -29.57
CA LYS A 15 -1.03 -21.12 -29.25
C LYS A 15 -1.25 -19.88 -28.37
N THR A 16 -2.33 -19.14 -28.60
CA THR A 16 -2.70 -17.96 -27.81
C THR A 16 -3.15 -18.35 -26.41
N ARG A 17 -3.91 -19.44 -26.25
CA ARG A 17 -4.24 -19.97 -24.92
C ARG A 17 -3.02 -20.39 -24.13
N SER A 18 -2.09 -21.11 -24.75
CA SER A 18 -0.87 -21.54 -24.06
C SER A 18 -0.05 -20.33 -23.60
N SER A 19 0.08 -19.30 -24.43
CA SER A 19 0.77 -18.05 -24.04
C SER A 19 0.07 -17.33 -22.88
N ILE A 20 -1.26 -17.28 -22.88
CA ILE A 20 -2.05 -16.72 -21.76
C ILE A 20 -1.84 -17.55 -20.48
N LEU A 21 -1.91 -18.89 -20.57
CA LEU A 21 -1.72 -19.78 -19.42
C LEU A 21 -0.32 -19.69 -18.84
N ILE A 22 0.72 -19.61 -19.68
CA ILE A 22 2.10 -19.44 -19.22
C ILE A 22 2.27 -18.08 -18.52
N SER A 23 1.70 -17.01 -19.08
CA SER A 23 1.75 -15.68 -18.45
C SER A 23 0.98 -15.63 -17.12
N CYS A 24 -0.20 -16.27 -17.04
CA CYS A 24 -0.95 -16.41 -15.80
C CYS A 24 -0.22 -17.28 -14.78
N GLY A 25 0.39 -18.40 -15.21
CA GLY A 25 1.17 -19.28 -14.37
C GLY A 25 2.40 -18.57 -13.78
N ALA A 26 3.15 -17.82 -14.58
CA ALA A 26 4.23 -16.97 -14.08
C ALA A 26 3.71 -15.89 -13.10
N ARG A 27 2.53 -15.32 -13.41
CA ARG A 27 1.67 -14.49 -12.55
C ARG A 27 1.47 -15.05 -11.13
N LEU A 28 1.13 -16.33 -11.09
CA LEU A 28 0.63 -17.03 -9.92
C LEU A 28 1.70 -17.86 -9.22
N ALA A 29 2.87 -18.06 -9.85
CA ALA A 29 3.99 -18.84 -9.32
C ALA A 29 4.42 -18.43 -7.91
N PRO A 30 4.39 -17.14 -7.52
CA PRO A 30 4.67 -16.77 -6.13
C PRO A 30 3.68 -17.35 -5.11
N PHE A 31 2.41 -17.56 -5.49
CA PHE A 31 1.38 -18.17 -4.62
C PHE A 31 1.53 -19.70 -4.49
N ASP A 32 2.42 -20.32 -5.28
CA ASP A 32 2.81 -21.72 -5.10
C ASP A 32 3.91 -21.90 -4.04
N ILE A 33 4.51 -20.81 -3.55
CA ILE A 33 5.44 -20.85 -2.43
C ILE A 33 4.66 -21.23 -1.17
N LYS A 34 5.12 -22.26 -0.47
CA LYS A 34 4.42 -22.83 0.69
C LYS A 34 4.23 -21.77 1.78
N GLU A 35 5.24 -20.97 2.03
CA GLU A 35 5.23 -19.88 3.02
C GLU A 35 4.14 -18.84 2.72
N LEU A 36 3.95 -18.49 1.44
CA LEU A 36 2.88 -17.57 1.04
C LEU A 36 1.51 -18.23 1.11
N ARG A 37 1.42 -19.50 0.75
CA ARG A 37 0.18 -20.27 0.86
C ARG A 37 -0.27 -20.37 2.31
N ASP A 38 0.63 -20.71 3.22
CA ASP A 38 0.37 -20.83 4.66
C ASP A 38 -0.07 -19.46 5.24
N LEU A 39 0.55 -18.35 4.79
CA LEU A 39 0.15 -16.99 5.17
C LEU A 39 -1.27 -16.62 4.68
N MET A 40 -1.68 -17.12 3.51
CA MET A 40 -2.98 -16.84 2.90
C MET A 40 -4.05 -17.90 3.20
N GLU A 41 -3.68 -19.00 3.85
CA GLU A 41 -4.56 -20.15 4.09
C GLU A 41 -5.67 -19.82 5.09
N THR A 42 -5.36 -18.95 6.06
CA THR A 42 -6.30 -18.59 7.13
C THR A 42 -6.41 -17.08 7.26
N ASP A 43 -7.61 -16.53 7.09
CA ASP A 43 -7.91 -15.12 7.30
C ASP A 43 -8.09 -14.86 8.81
N GLU A 44 -6.99 -14.79 9.55
CA GLU A 44 -6.98 -14.53 11.01
C GLU A 44 -6.55 -13.09 11.35
N MET A 45 -6.28 -12.25 10.35
CA MET A 45 -5.70 -10.93 10.61
C MET A 45 -6.70 -9.89 11.12
N GLU A 46 -8.02 -10.18 11.04
CA GLU A 46 -9.11 -9.30 11.49
C GLU A 46 -8.87 -7.82 11.09
N LEU A 47 -8.40 -7.60 9.86
CA LEU A 47 -7.89 -6.30 9.41
C LEU A 47 -8.95 -5.20 9.47
N ASP A 48 -10.21 -5.58 9.30
CA ASP A 48 -11.37 -4.70 9.41
C ASP A 48 -11.62 -4.25 10.87
N THR A 49 -11.17 -5.00 11.87
CA THR A 49 -11.37 -4.66 13.29
C THR A 49 -10.34 -3.66 13.83
N ILE A 50 -9.28 -3.39 13.06
CA ILE A 50 -8.21 -2.44 13.43
C ILE A 50 -8.77 -1.02 13.66
N GLY A 51 -9.85 -0.67 12.97
CA GLY A 51 -10.55 0.61 13.14
C GLY A 51 -11.57 0.64 14.29
N ASP A 52 -11.97 -0.53 14.83
CA ASP A 52 -13.03 -0.65 15.83
C ASP A 52 -12.50 -0.56 17.27
N ARG A 53 -11.32 -1.15 17.47
CA ARG A 53 -10.63 -1.27 18.77
C ARG A 53 -9.15 -0.99 18.61
N LYS A 54 -8.47 -0.72 19.73
CA LYS A 54 -7.03 -0.50 19.73
C LYS A 54 -6.30 -1.79 19.32
N THR A 55 -5.72 -1.78 18.13
CA THR A 55 -4.97 -2.91 17.55
C THR A 55 -3.63 -2.41 17.02
N ALA A 56 -2.59 -3.24 17.10
CA ALA A 56 -1.28 -2.98 16.51
C ALA A 56 -0.91 -4.13 15.58
N LEU A 57 -0.70 -3.83 14.30
CA LEU A 57 -0.25 -4.79 13.28
C LEU A 57 1.21 -4.50 12.95
N PHE A 58 2.05 -5.52 13.04
CA PHE A 58 3.46 -5.45 12.67
C PHE A 58 3.70 -6.30 11.44
N VAL A 59 4.17 -5.67 10.36
CA VAL A 59 4.56 -6.35 9.13
C VAL A 59 6.08 -6.39 9.07
N ILE A 60 6.67 -7.56 9.24
CA ILE A 60 8.12 -7.77 9.22
C ILE A 60 8.48 -8.36 7.86
N ILE A 61 9.24 -7.61 7.07
CA ILE A 61 9.74 -8.01 5.75
C ILE A 61 11.24 -8.26 5.82
N SER A 62 11.73 -9.15 4.96
CA SER A 62 13.16 -9.32 4.76
C SER A 62 13.70 -8.09 4.01
N ASP A 63 14.85 -7.59 4.44
CA ASP A 63 15.61 -6.51 3.78
C ASP A 63 16.32 -6.99 2.51
N THR A 64 16.52 -8.31 2.39
CA THR A 64 17.38 -8.94 1.38
C THR A 64 16.61 -9.72 0.31
N ASP A 65 15.34 -10.03 0.54
CA ASP A 65 14.50 -10.82 -0.38
C ASP A 65 13.25 -10.03 -0.78
N ASP A 66 13.25 -9.55 -2.03
CA ASP A 66 12.14 -8.78 -2.60
C ASP A 66 11.00 -9.64 -3.14
N THR A 67 11.16 -10.97 -3.12
CA THR A 67 10.19 -11.94 -3.66
C THR A 67 8.80 -11.76 -3.05
N PHE A 68 8.70 -11.36 -1.77
CA PHE A 68 7.42 -11.25 -1.05
C PHE A 68 6.88 -9.82 -0.96
N ASN A 69 7.56 -8.81 -1.51
CA ASN A 69 7.14 -7.40 -1.38
C ASN A 69 5.75 -7.15 -1.98
N PHE A 70 5.39 -7.89 -3.04
CA PHE A 70 4.06 -7.79 -3.65
C PHE A 70 2.94 -8.23 -2.69
N VAL A 71 3.21 -9.18 -1.79
CA VAL A 71 2.24 -9.69 -0.80
C VAL A 71 1.89 -8.58 0.20
N VAL A 72 2.93 -7.87 0.65
CA VAL A 72 2.81 -6.75 1.57
C VAL A 72 2.06 -5.60 0.91
N SER A 73 2.35 -5.31 -0.36
CA SER A 73 1.59 -4.34 -1.16
C SER A 73 0.10 -4.71 -1.28
N ILE A 74 -0.21 -5.99 -1.50
CA ILE A 74 -1.59 -6.49 -1.52
C ILE A 74 -2.23 -6.32 -0.13
N LEU A 75 -1.54 -6.70 0.95
CA LEU A 75 -2.01 -6.57 2.33
C LEU A 75 -2.38 -5.11 2.65
N TYR A 76 -1.50 -4.15 2.35
CA TYR A 76 -1.81 -2.73 2.55
C TYR A 76 -2.99 -2.27 1.71
N THR A 77 -3.08 -2.71 0.45
CA THR A 77 -4.21 -2.37 -0.42
C THR A 77 -5.53 -2.88 0.16
N GLN A 78 -5.56 -4.12 0.65
CA GLN A 78 -6.75 -4.69 1.29
C GLN A 78 -7.07 -3.96 2.59
N LEU A 79 -6.07 -3.71 3.45
CA LEU A 79 -6.24 -2.97 4.70
C LEU A 79 -6.88 -1.60 4.45
N PHE A 80 -6.34 -0.80 3.52
CA PHE A 80 -6.90 0.52 3.23
C PHE A 80 -8.31 0.44 2.66
N ASN A 81 -8.60 -0.51 1.77
CA ASN A 81 -9.95 -0.64 1.21
C ASN A 81 -10.96 -1.07 2.27
N LEU A 82 -10.66 -2.11 3.06
CA LEU A 82 -11.54 -2.58 4.14
C LEU A 82 -11.83 -1.49 5.16
N LEU A 83 -10.80 -0.76 5.59
CA LEU A 83 -10.96 0.35 6.52
C LEU A 83 -11.75 1.51 5.91
N CYS A 84 -11.58 1.80 4.61
CA CYS A 84 -12.36 2.83 3.94
C CYS A 84 -13.83 2.44 3.81
N ASP A 85 -14.10 1.23 3.34
CA ASP A 85 -15.44 0.69 3.15
C ASP A 85 -16.16 0.65 4.50
N LYS A 86 -15.49 0.19 5.57
CA LYS A 86 -16.06 0.16 6.91
C LYS A 86 -16.32 1.56 7.48
N ALA A 87 -15.42 2.51 7.25
CA ALA A 87 -15.64 3.90 7.64
C ALA A 87 -16.90 4.46 6.97
N ASP A 88 -17.06 4.24 5.66
CA ASP A 88 -18.16 4.77 4.86
C ASP A 88 -19.50 4.07 5.17
N ASP A 89 -19.52 2.73 5.23
CA ASP A 89 -20.74 1.92 5.32
C ASP A 89 -21.24 1.74 6.75
N GLU A 90 -20.35 1.60 7.75
CA GLU A 90 -20.75 1.31 9.14
C GLU A 90 -20.73 2.53 10.04
N TYR A 91 -19.78 3.45 9.83
CA TYR A 91 -19.54 4.58 10.73
C TYR A 91 -19.88 5.96 10.15
N GLY A 92 -20.49 6.02 8.96
CA GLY A 92 -20.95 7.27 8.35
C GLY A 92 -19.82 8.21 7.91
N GLY A 93 -18.66 7.65 7.60
CA GLY A 93 -17.52 8.31 6.98
C GLY A 93 -16.25 8.43 7.84
N ARG A 94 -16.25 7.98 9.11
CA ARG A 94 -15.08 8.06 9.99
C ARG A 94 -14.97 6.87 10.93
N LEU A 95 -13.80 6.26 11.03
CA LEU A 95 -13.56 5.18 11.99
C LEU A 95 -13.60 5.68 13.45
N PRO A 96 -14.10 4.87 14.39
CA PRO A 96 -14.15 5.24 15.80
C PRO A 96 -12.76 5.29 16.46
N VAL A 97 -11.81 4.49 15.99
CA VAL A 97 -10.40 4.54 16.41
C VAL A 97 -9.54 5.02 15.24
N HIS A 98 -8.73 6.05 15.47
CA HIS A 98 -7.80 6.55 14.47
C HIS A 98 -6.73 5.51 14.13
N VAL A 99 -6.67 5.10 12.87
CA VAL A 99 -5.68 4.13 12.38
C VAL A 99 -4.48 4.86 11.81
N ARG A 100 -3.30 4.65 12.40
CA ARG A 100 -2.04 5.21 11.91
C ARG A 100 -1.15 4.10 11.35
N CYS A 101 -0.86 4.19 10.06
CA CYS A 101 0.11 3.31 9.38
C CYS A 101 1.49 3.98 9.40
N LEU A 102 2.48 3.31 10.00
CA LEU A 102 3.88 3.71 9.94
C LEU A 102 4.58 2.82 8.90
N LEU A 103 4.83 3.37 7.72
CA LEU A 103 5.40 2.64 6.60
C LEU A 103 6.91 2.92 6.56
N ASP A 104 7.64 2.17 7.40
CA ASP A 104 9.10 2.16 7.35
C ASP A 104 9.58 1.44 6.09
N GLU A 105 10.72 1.88 5.58
CA GLU A 105 11.31 1.37 4.33
C GLU A 105 10.29 1.22 3.19
N PHE A 106 9.45 2.24 3.00
CA PHE A 106 8.39 2.21 1.98
C PHE A 106 8.90 1.88 0.57
N ALA A 107 10.18 2.19 0.30
CA ALA A 107 10.84 1.83 -0.93
C ALA A 107 10.94 0.30 -1.16
N ASN A 108 11.14 -0.47 -0.09
CA ASN A 108 11.25 -1.92 -0.11
C ASN A 108 9.89 -2.58 -0.35
N ILE A 109 8.78 -2.04 0.18
CA ILE A 109 7.42 -2.54 -0.09
C ILE A 109 7.10 -2.52 -1.61
N GLY A 110 7.69 -1.56 -2.34
CA GLY A 110 7.46 -1.36 -3.76
C GLY A 110 6.22 -0.50 -4.03
N GLN A 111 5.53 -0.79 -5.13
CA GLN A 111 4.38 0.01 -5.56
C GLN A 111 3.08 -0.53 -4.94
N ILE A 112 2.43 0.30 -4.12
CA ILE A 112 1.04 0.11 -3.68
C ILE A 112 0.13 0.70 -4.76
N PRO A 113 -0.77 -0.10 -5.37
CA PRO A 113 -1.68 0.38 -6.40
C PRO A 113 -2.53 1.57 -5.92
N LYS A 114 -2.56 2.64 -6.72
CA LYS A 114 -3.37 3.85 -6.49
C LYS A 114 -3.11 4.56 -5.16
N PHE A 115 -1.94 4.36 -4.58
CA PHE A 115 -1.58 4.95 -3.29
C PHE A 115 -1.72 6.48 -3.28
N GLU A 116 -1.44 7.16 -4.40
CA GLU A 116 -1.60 8.61 -4.56
C GLU A 116 -3.04 9.09 -4.35
N LYS A 117 -4.03 8.24 -4.67
CA LYS A 117 -5.44 8.53 -4.42
C LYS A 117 -5.87 8.09 -3.02
N LEU A 118 -5.34 6.97 -2.56
CA LEU A 118 -5.62 6.45 -1.21
C LEU A 118 -5.18 7.46 -0.16
N ILE A 119 -3.94 7.97 -0.21
CA ILE A 119 -3.41 8.90 0.79
C ILE A 119 -4.24 10.18 0.93
N ALA A 120 -4.85 10.66 -0.16
CA ALA A 120 -5.77 11.80 -0.13
C ALA A 120 -7.14 11.46 0.50
N THR A 121 -7.61 10.23 0.29
CA THR A 121 -8.98 9.78 0.63
C THR A 121 -9.07 9.24 2.07
N ILE A 122 -8.00 8.63 2.58
CA ILE A 122 -7.94 8.03 3.92
C ILE A 122 -8.02 9.09 5.03
N ARG A 123 -7.56 10.32 4.77
CA ARG A 123 -7.52 11.42 5.74
C ARG A 123 -8.90 11.77 6.28
N SER A 124 -9.93 11.78 5.44
CA SER A 124 -11.30 12.11 5.87
C SER A 124 -11.95 10.99 6.68
N ARG A 125 -11.35 9.78 6.70
CA ARG A 125 -11.87 8.56 7.32
C ARG A 125 -11.21 8.22 8.66
N GLU A 126 -10.48 9.15 9.25
CA GLU A 126 -9.66 8.95 10.46
C GLU A 126 -8.54 7.91 10.27
N ILE A 127 -7.98 7.84 9.07
CA ILE A 127 -6.82 7.00 8.76
C ILE A 127 -5.67 7.93 8.32
N SER A 128 -4.49 7.70 8.89
CA SER A 128 -3.25 8.41 8.51
C SER A 128 -2.14 7.44 8.11
N ALA A 129 -1.29 7.86 7.18
CA ALA A 129 -0.10 7.13 6.78
C ALA A 129 1.12 8.04 6.93
N SER A 130 2.16 7.53 7.58
CA SER A 130 3.47 8.18 7.68
C SER A 130 4.47 7.33 6.90
N ILE A 131 5.02 7.91 5.84
CA ILE A 131 5.97 7.25 4.96
C ILE A 131 7.37 7.64 5.42
N ILE A 132 8.19 6.65 5.77
CA ILE A 132 9.57 6.89 6.19
C ILE A 132 10.47 6.46 5.04
N LEU A 133 11.29 7.41 4.57
CA LEU A 133 12.17 7.23 3.42
C LEU A 133 13.56 7.74 3.76
N GLN A 134 14.59 7.07 3.24
CA GLN A 134 15.97 7.55 3.36
C GLN A 134 16.24 8.70 2.38
N SER A 135 15.57 8.71 1.23
CA SER A 135 15.67 9.80 0.25
C SER A 135 14.40 9.94 -0.58
N GLN A 136 14.10 11.17 -1.03
CA GLN A 136 13.00 11.44 -1.96
C GLN A 136 13.21 10.74 -3.33
N SER A 137 14.46 10.44 -3.68
CA SER A 137 14.82 9.73 -4.91
C SER A 137 14.24 8.31 -4.97
N GLN A 138 14.15 7.62 -3.83
CA GLN A 138 13.54 6.28 -3.76
C GLN A 138 12.04 6.33 -4.10
N LEU A 139 11.32 7.32 -3.58
CA LEU A 139 9.90 7.49 -3.90
C LEU A 139 9.68 7.82 -5.37
N LYS A 140 10.53 8.68 -5.95
CA LYS A 140 10.50 9.01 -7.39
C LYS A 140 10.83 7.81 -8.27
N ALA A 141 11.73 6.91 -7.83
CA ALA A 141 12.04 5.71 -8.59
C ALA A 141 10.83 4.78 -8.74
N ILE A 142 9.98 4.70 -7.71
CA ILE A 142 8.81 3.80 -7.68
C ILE A 142 7.58 4.45 -8.31
N TYR A 143 7.25 5.69 -7.92
CA TYR A 143 5.99 6.35 -8.30
C TYR A 143 6.15 7.40 -9.40
N LYS A 144 7.38 7.72 -9.82
CA LYS A 144 7.69 8.69 -10.90
C LYS A 144 6.92 10.00 -10.68
N ASP A 145 6.09 10.40 -11.63
CA ASP A 145 5.32 11.65 -11.60
C ASP A 145 4.29 11.67 -10.44
N ASN A 146 3.83 10.49 -9.98
CA ASN A 146 2.89 10.40 -8.85
C ASN A 146 3.60 10.64 -7.50
N ALA A 147 4.94 10.59 -7.44
CA ALA A 147 5.67 10.82 -6.20
C ALA A 147 5.43 12.23 -5.64
N ASP A 148 5.37 13.25 -6.50
CA ASP A 148 5.11 14.63 -6.06
C ASP A 148 3.69 14.80 -5.50
N THR A 149 2.71 14.02 -6.01
CA THR A 149 1.34 14.01 -5.46
C THR A 149 1.32 13.36 -4.07
N ILE A 150 2.06 12.27 -3.87
CA ILE A 150 2.14 11.58 -2.58
C ILE A 150 2.77 12.51 -1.54
N VAL A 151 3.92 13.13 -1.86
CA VAL A 151 4.57 14.11 -0.98
C VAL A 151 3.65 15.29 -0.69
N GLY A 152 2.91 15.78 -1.69
CA GLY A 152 1.95 16.88 -1.51
C GLY A 152 0.77 16.56 -0.57
N ASN A 153 0.43 15.28 -0.39
CA ASN A 153 -0.61 14.85 0.56
C ASN A 153 -0.05 14.56 1.97
N CYS A 154 1.27 14.46 2.14
CA CYS A 154 1.89 14.35 3.45
C CYS A 154 1.97 15.73 4.12
N ASP A 155 1.17 15.97 5.15
CA ASP A 155 1.15 17.25 5.88
C ASP A 155 2.45 17.55 6.65
N THR A 156 3.29 16.53 6.90
CA THR A 156 4.50 16.66 7.72
C THR A 156 5.62 15.83 7.12
N ASP A 157 6.79 16.46 6.93
CA ASP A 157 8.02 15.84 6.46
C ASP A 157 9.10 16.00 7.55
N PRO A 158 9.15 15.09 8.54
CA PRO A 158 10.17 15.13 9.58
C PRO A 158 11.49 14.61 9.00
N PHE A 159 12.38 15.52 8.64
CA PHE A 159 13.71 15.19 8.12
C PHE A 159 14.68 14.82 9.24
N LEU A 160 15.00 13.54 9.38
CA LEU A 160 16.03 13.02 10.28
C LEU A 160 17.36 12.95 9.52
N GLY A 161 18.06 14.09 9.46
CA GLY A 161 19.21 14.26 8.57
C GLY A 161 20.41 13.34 8.83
N ARG A 162 21.05 12.91 7.73
CA ARG A 162 22.46 12.51 7.69
C ARG A 162 23.23 13.60 6.94
N GLN A 163 24.26 14.18 7.56
CA GLN A 163 25.10 15.21 6.93
C GLN A 163 25.75 14.66 5.65
N GLY A 164 25.54 15.35 4.53
CA GLY A 164 26.08 15.01 3.22
C GLY A 164 25.48 15.88 2.12
N GLU A 165 26.00 17.10 2.03
CA GLU A 165 25.98 18.11 0.95
C GLU A 165 24.96 18.02 -0.21
N ASN A 166 24.28 19.17 -0.39
CA ASN A 166 23.58 19.68 -1.59
C ASN A 166 22.22 19.04 -1.97
N HIS A 167 21.10 19.59 -1.43
CA HIS A 167 19.97 20.09 -2.25
C HIS A 167 18.84 20.79 -1.45
N PRO A 168 17.88 21.49 -2.11
CA PRO A 168 17.40 22.82 -1.74
C PRO A 168 16.48 22.81 -0.51
N GLN A 169 16.52 23.92 0.21
CA GLN A 169 15.63 24.27 1.32
C GLN A 169 14.16 24.05 0.93
N ARG A 170 13.59 22.90 1.26
CA ARG A 170 12.14 22.67 1.22
C ARG A 170 11.57 23.02 2.59
N ASN A 171 11.07 24.25 2.65
CA ASN A 171 10.12 24.82 3.61
C ASN A 171 9.78 24.00 4.87
N VAL A 172 10.40 24.40 5.99
CA VAL A 172 9.89 24.17 7.35
C VAL A 172 8.68 25.10 7.63
N GLY A 173 7.78 25.25 6.66
CA GLY A 173 6.79 26.33 6.60
C GLY A 173 5.36 25.96 7.00
N ASN A 174 5.03 24.68 7.24
CA ASN A 174 3.65 24.26 7.48
C ASN A 174 3.35 23.72 8.88
N LEU A 175 4.24 23.91 9.86
CA LEU A 175 4.04 23.41 11.23
C LEU A 175 3.54 24.46 12.25
N GLY A 176 3.07 25.62 11.82
CA GLY A 176 2.57 26.63 12.74
C GLY A 176 1.51 27.51 12.10
N GLU A 177 0.24 27.16 12.34
CA GLU A 177 -0.87 28.07 12.68
C GLU A 177 -2.20 27.30 12.56
N ARG A 178 -2.59 26.63 13.64
CA ARG A 178 -4.01 26.45 13.96
C ARG A 178 -4.24 27.05 15.33
N ASN A 179 -4.78 28.27 15.29
CA ASN A 179 -5.16 29.08 16.42
C ASN A 179 -6.15 28.35 17.35
N HIS A 180 -6.03 28.70 18.63
CA HIS A 180 -7.05 28.55 19.67
C HIS A 180 -8.41 29.12 19.27
#